data_AF-A0A256XRH5-F1
#
_entry.id   AF-A0A256XRH5-F1
#
_cell.length_a   1.000
_cell.length_b   1.000
_cell.length_c   1.000
_cell.angle_alpha   90.00
_cell.angle_beta   90.00
_cell.angle_gamma   90.00
#
_symmetry.space_group_name_H-M   'P 1'
#
loop_
_entity.id
_entity.type
_entity.pdbx_description
1 polymer ?
#
loop_
_entity_poly.entity_id
_entity_poly.type
_entity_poly.pdbx_seq_one_letter_code
_entity_poly.pdbx_strand_id
1 'polypeptide(L)' 'MFNVHEYIERRLPVQCVAHRGYSGMYPENTLLAFREAIKIGADVIEFDVRVSGDGVPVVIHDPSVDRTTNGHGLV' A
#
# COMPACT_ATOMS: atom_id res chain seq x y z
N MET A 1 -4.91 17.21 17.59
CA MET A 1 -5.70 17.20 16.34
C MET A 1 -4.83 17.85 15.27
N PHE A 2 -4.56 17.15 14.17
CA PHE A 2 -3.67 17.64 13.11
C PHE A 2 -4.36 18.80 12.38
N ASN A 3 -3.74 19.98 12.36
CA ASN A 3 -4.27 21.14 11.64
C ASN A 3 -3.78 21.11 10.18
N VAL A 4 -4.67 20.80 9.25
CA VAL A 4 -4.36 20.71 7.82
C VAL A 4 -3.85 22.04 7.25
N HIS A 5 -4.31 23.19 7.78
CA HIS A 5 -3.84 24.50 7.31
C HIS A 5 -2.35 24.72 7.62
N GLU A 6 -1.91 24.37 8.83
CA GLU A 6 -0.51 24.54 9.24
C GLU A 6 0.44 23.65 8.41
N TYR A 7 -0.02 22.47 7.97
CA TYR A 7 0.74 21.58 7.09
C TYR A 7 0.92 22.16 5.68
N ILE A 8 -0.13 22.77 5.12
CA ILE A 8 -0.10 23.40 3.80
C ILE A 8 0.82 24.63 3.81
N GLU A 9 0.76 25.46 4.87
CA GLU A 9 1.60 26.65 5.00
C GLU A 9 3.09 26.32 5.11
N ARG A 10 3.45 25.15 5.66
CA ARG A 10 4.84 24.69 5.78
C ARG A 10 5.53 24.38 4.44
N ARG A 11 4.79 24.36 3.31
CA ARG A 11 5.32 24.09 1.95
C ARG A 11 6.25 22.87 1.90
N LEU A 12 5.85 21.79 2.58
CA LEU A 12 6.58 20.54 2.47
C LEU A 12 6.58 20.06 1.01
N PRO A 13 7.66 19.42 0.54
CA PRO A 13 7.72 18.91 -0.82
C PRO A 13 6.58 17.92 -1.08
N VAL A 14 6.01 17.96 -2.28
CA VAL A 14 5.02 16.98 -2.72
C VAL A 14 5.69 15.60 -2.71
N GLN A 15 5.06 14.65 -2.03
CA GLN A 15 5.53 13.26 -1.98
C GLN A 15 4.76 12.41 -2.99
N CYS A 16 5.48 11.62 -3.78
CA CYS A 16 4.94 10.57 -4.61
C CYS A 16 4.75 9.31 -3.76
N VAL A 17 3.48 8.96 -3.51
CA VAL A 17 3.11 7.76 -2.74
C VAL A 17 2.70 6.65 -3.71
N ALA A 18 3.45 5.55 -3.72
CA ALA A 18 3.15 4.36 -4.50
C ALA A 18 2.04 3.55 -3.80
N HIS A 19 0.79 3.80 -4.21
CA HIS A 19 -0.41 3.13 -3.70
C HIS A 19 -0.36 1.62 -3.97
N ARG A 20 -0.24 0.83 -2.90
CA ARG A 20 -0.01 -0.63 -2.91
C ARG A 20 1.24 -1.07 -3.65
N GLY A 21 2.28 -0.23 -3.63
CA GLY A 21 3.48 -0.37 -4.47
C GLY A 21 3.26 0.15 -5.90
N TYR A 22 4.08 -0.28 -6.86
CA TYR A 22 3.90 0.08 -8.27
C TYR A 22 2.76 -0.74 -8.92
N SER A 23 1.57 -0.65 -8.34
CA SER A 23 0.39 -1.48 -8.63
C SER A 23 -0.17 -1.31 -10.05
N GLY A 24 0.13 -0.20 -10.72
CA GLY A 24 -0.22 0.01 -12.12
C GLY A 24 0.55 -0.90 -13.09
N MET A 25 1.69 -1.48 -12.67
CA MET A 25 2.56 -2.31 -13.51
C MET A 25 2.86 -3.69 -12.92
N TYR A 26 2.71 -3.86 -11.60
CA TYR A 26 3.05 -5.08 -10.87
C TYR A 26 1.90 -5.47 -9.91
N PRO A 27 1.78 -6.73 -9.50
CA PRO A 27 0.72 -7.15 -8.58
C PRO A 27 0.74 -6.35 -7.28
N GLU A 28 -0.39 -5.73 -6.94
CA GLU A 28 -0.54 -4.88 -5.75
C GLU A 28 -0.13 -5.60 -4.46
N ASN A 29 0.36 -4.85 -3.46
CA ASN A 29 0.67 -5.38 -2.12
C ASN A 29 1.71 -6.52 -2.10
N THR A 30 2.57 -6.59 -3.11
CA THR A 30 3.69 -7.56 -3.16
C THR A 30 5.04 -6.89 -2.96
N LEU A 31 6.00 -7.66 -2.42
CA LEU A 31 7.40 -7.22 -2.36
C LEU A 31 7.98 -6.87 -3.74
N LEU A 32 7.45 -7.46 -4.82
CA LEU A 32 7.83 -7.08 -6.18
C LEU A 32 7.38 -5.66 -6.48
N ALA A 33 6.10 -5.33 -6.32
CA ALA A 33 5.59 -3.98 -6.55
C ALA A 33 6.29 -2.93 -5.68
N PHE A 34 6.68 -3.28 -4.45
CA PHE A 34 7.44 -2.41 -3.55
C PHE A 34 8.86 -2.15 -4.06
N ARG A 35 9.59 -3.21 -4.46
CA ARG A 35 10.95 -3.06 -5.02
C ARG A 35 10.95 -2.24 -6.30
N GLU A 36 9.94 -2.42 -7.16
CA GLU A 36 9.83 -1.65 -8.39
C GLU A 36 9.45 -0.19 -8.14
N ALA A 37 8.58 0.08 -7.15
CA ALA A 37 8.29 1.45 -6.71
C ALA A 37 9.55 2.20 -6.25
N ILE A 38 10.42 1.53 -5.48
CA ILE A 38 11.71 2.10 -5.03
C ILE A 38 12.60 2.44 -6.23
N LYS A 39 12.69 1.53 -7.22
CA LYS A 39 13.54 1.73 -8.40
C LYS A 39 13.12 2.92 -9.26
N ILE A 40 11.81 3.19 -9.34
CA ILE A 40 11.29 4.32 -10.13
C ILE A 40 11.26 5.64 -9.35
N GLY A 41 11.71 5.64 -8.08
CA GLY A 41 11.86 6.85 -7.28
C GLY A 41 10.60 7.31 -6.55
N ALA A 42 9.69 6.40 -6.18
CA ALA A 42 8.61 6.74 -5.26
C ALA A 42 9.17 7.17 -3.89
N ASP A 43 8.63 8.23 -3.31
CA ASP A 43 9.05 8.74 -1.99
C ASP A 43 8.54 7.87 -0.86
N VAL A 44 7.35 7.31 -1.03
CA VAL A 44 6.65 6.50 -0.02
C VAL A 44 6.01 5.29 -0.70
N ILE A 45 5.99 4.16 -0.01
CA ILE A 45 5.15 3.01 -0.37
C ILE A 45 3.98 2.99 0.61
N GLU A 46 2.78 2.97 0.06
CA GLU A 46 1.56 2.67 0.81
C GLU A 46 1.21 1.19 0.57
N PHE A 47 0.65 0.55 1.60
CA PHE A 47 0.20 -0.83 1.54
C PHE A 47 -0.89 -1.08 2.58
N ASP A 48 -1.71 -2.08 2.31
CA ASP A 48 -2.86 -2.42 3.12
C ASP A 48 -2.55 -3.60 4.06
N VAL A 49 -3.07 -3.56 5.29
CA VAL A 49 -2.90 -4.63 6.27
C VAL A 49 -4.25 -5.14 6.74
N ARG A 50 -4.38 -6.46 6.79
CA ARG A 50 -5.47 -7.18 7.47
C ARG A 50 -4.90 -8.21 8.42
N VAL A 51 -5.74 -8.78 9.26
CA VAL A 51 -5.35 -9.82 10.23
C VAL A 51 -5.99 -11.13 9.76
N SER A 52 -5.18 -12.17 9.61
CA SER A 52 -5.64 -13.50 9.25
C SER A 52 -6.42 -14.18 10.38
N GLY A 53 -7.07 -15.31 10.07
CA GLY A 53 -7.83 -16.09 11.06
C GLY A 53 -7.04 -16.56 12.30
N ASP A 54 -5.71 -16.66 12.20
CA ASP A 54 -4.80 -16.99 13.31
C ASP A 54 -4.16 -15.77 13.98
N GLY A 55 -4.61 -14.55 13.64
CA GLY A 55 -4.18 -13.31 14.29
C GLY A 55 -2.91 -12.69 13.71
N VAL A 56 -2.41 -13.18 12.57
CA VAL A 56 -1.18 -12.68 11.95
C VAL A 56 -1.49 -11.53 10.98
N PRO A 57 -0.80 -10.37 11.09
CA PRO A 57 -0.93 -9.31 10.09
C PRO A 57 -0.41 -9.75 8.71
N VAL A 58 -1.22 -9.55 7.68
CA VAL A 58 -0.92 -9.87 6.28
C VAL A 58 -1.21 -8.69 5.36
N VAL A 59 -0.49 -8.61 4.24
CA VAL A 59 -0.58 -7.49 3.30
C VAL A 59 -1.61 -7.79 2.22
N ILE A 60 -2.82 -7.26 2.38
CA ILE A 60 -3.92 -7.42 1.42
C ILE A 60 -5.00 -6.37 1.63
N HIS A 61 -5.50 -5.80 0.53
CA HIS A 61 -6.51 -4.74 0.58
C HIS A 61 -7.92 -5.27 0.86
N ASP A 62 -8.35 -6.26 0.08
CA ASP A 62 -9.73 -6.76 0.10
C ASP A 62 -9.97 -7.64 1.33
N PRO A 63 -11.21 -7.73 1.84
CA PRO A 63 -11.53 -8.65 2.93
C PRO A 63 -11.40 -10.12 2.52
N SER A 64 -11.43 -10.41 1.21
CA SER A 64 -11.21 -11.74 0.65
C SER A 64 -9.98 -11.79 -0.26
N VAL A 65 -9.44 -12.99 -0.47
CA VAL A 65 -8.25 -13.20 -1.30
C VAL A 65 -8.55 -13.32 -2.80
N ASP A 66 -9.83 -13.41 -3.15
CA ASP A 66 -10.34 -13.83 -4.47
C ASP A 66 -9.87 -12.97 -5.65
N ARG A 67 -9.80 -11.64 -5.49
CA ARG A 67 -9.49 -10.73 -6.62
C ARG A 67 -8.02 -10.77 -7.02
N THR A 68 -7.11 -10.98 -6.06
CA THR A 68 -5.66 -10.75 -6.24
C THR A 68 -4.82 -12.00 -6.10
N THR A 69 -5.44 -13.15 -5.84
CA THR A 69 -4.76 -14.43 -5.68
C THR A 69 -5.48 -15.53 -6.46
N ASN A 70 -4.94 -16.74 -6.42
CA ASN A 70 -5.58 -17.96 -6.91
C ASN A 70 -6.37 -18.72 -5.82
N GLY A 71 -6.48 -18.16 -4.62
CA GLY A 71 -7.28 -18.70 -3.52
C GLY A 71 -8.69 -18.11 -3.48
N HIS A 72 -9.52 -18.62 -2.56
CA HIS A 72 -10.88 -18.13 -2.31
C HIS A 72 -11.16 -18.07 -0.82
N GLY A 73 -11.91 -17.04 -0.39
CA GLY A 73 -12.36 -16.89 0.99
C GLY A 73 -11.84 -15.62 1.67
N LEU A 74 -12.27 -15.42 2.92
CA LEU A 74 -11.83 -14.31 3.74
C LEU A 74 -10.36 -14.48 4.15
N VAL A 75 -9.69 -13.35 4.32
CA VAL A 75 -8.32 -13.24 4.85
C VAL A 75 -8.22 -13.80 6.26
#